data_AF-A0A5J6IJD7-F1
#
_entry.id   AF-A0A5J6IJD7-F1
#
_cell.length_a   1.000
_cell.length_b   1.000
_cell.length_c   1.000
_cell.angle_alpha   90.00
_cell.angle_beta   90.00
_cell.angle_gamma   90.00
#
_symmetry.space_group_name_H-M   'P 1'
#
loop_
_entity.id
_entity.type
_entity.pdbx_description
1 polymer ?
#
loop_
_entity_poly.entity_id
_entity_poly.type
_entity_poly.pdbx_seq_one_letter_code
_entity_poly.pdbx_strand_id
1 'polypeptide(L)'
;MSFLSARLDEDDAAARAVKGEGSGALSARVLADVAAKRGLLRFVECQQRNAGAGDFMVHGPAMVMLAALKPVLRHLATAYVDHPNFDPEWEPNEDEYEPDERYSTRSRE
;
A
#
# COMPACT_ATOMS: atom_id res chain seq x y z
N MET A 1 -4.97 -5.97 -3.72
CA MET A 1 -4.67 -6.27 -2.30
C MET A 1 -3.89 -7.57 -2.16
N SER A 2 -4.36 -8.65 -2.79
CA SER A 2 -3.73 -9.99 -2.77
C SER A 2 -2.22 -9.98 -3.10
N PHE A 3 -1.80 -9.19 -4.09
CA PHE A 3 -0.38 -9.08 -4.47
C PHE A 3 0.51 -8.63 -3.32
N LEU A 4 0.27 -7.46 -2.73
CA LEU A 4 1.07 -6.94 -1.62
C LEU A 4 1.03 -7.86 -0.40
N SER A 5 -0.13 -8.44 -0.07
CA SER A 5 -0.21 -9.38 1.06
C SER A 5 0.69 -10.60 0.84
N ALA A 6 0.69 -11.19 -0.36
CA ALA A 6 1.55 -12.33 -0.68
C ALA A 6 3.05 -11.99 -0.59
N ARG A 7 3.45 -10.81 -1.08
CA ARG A 7 4.85 -10.35 -0.99
C ARG A 7 5.29 -10.10 0.46
N LEU A 8 4.41 -9.55 1.29
CA LEU A 8 4.69 -9.40 2.72
C LEU A 8 4.79 -10.74 3.46
N ASP A 9 4.06 -11.77 3.02
CA ASP A 9 4.18 -13.12 3.57
C ASP A 9 5.52 -13.77 3.19
N GLU A 10 6.01 -13.53 1.97
CA GLU A 10 7.33 -13.95 1.53
C GLU A 10 8.45 -13.26 2.32
N ASP A 11 8.36 -11.95 2.54
CA ASP A 11 9.32 -11.20 3.36
C ASP A 11 9.35 -11.68 4.82
N ASP A 12 8.19 -11.98 5.41
CA ASP A 12 8.08 -12.58 6.75
C ASP A 12 8.79 -13.94 6.80
N ALA A 13 8.49 -14.81 5.82
CA ALA A 13 9.10 -16.14 5.73
C ALA A 13 10.61 -16.07 5.53
N ALA A 14 11.08 -15.18 4.65
CA ALA A 14 12.50 -14.96 4.40
C ALA A 14 13.20 -14.43 5.67
N ALA A 15 12.64 -13.42 6.34
CA ALA A 15 13.22 -12.85 7.55
C ALA A 15 13.36 -13.88 8.68
N ARG A 16 12.42 -14.83 8.80
CA ARG A 16 12.47 -15.94 9.77
C ARG A 16 13.47 -17.03 9.38
N ALA A 17 13.69 -17.25 8.10
CA ALA A 17 14.61 -18.27 7.61
C ALA A 17 16.09 -17.86 7.72
N VAL A 18 16.38 -16.55 7.81
CA VAL A 18 17.74 -16.03 7.98
C VAL A 18 18.37 -16.58 9.26
N LYS A 19 19.53 -17.21 9.12
CA LYS A 19 20.38 -17.70 10.21
C LYS A 19 21.80 -17.15 10.05
N GLY A 20 22.42 -16.73 11.14
CA GLY A 20 23.81 -16.27 11.15
C GLY A 20 24.13 -15.45 12.40
N GLU A 21 25.41 -15.35 12.74
CA GLU A 21 25.85 -14.43 13.80
C GLU A 21 25.53 -12.98 13.39
N GLY A 22 24.87 -12.23 14.29
CA GLY A 22 24.49 -10.84 14.04
C GLY A 22 23.23 -10.63 13.19
N SER A 23 22.65 -11.68 12.59
CA SER A 23 21.46 -11.54 11.73
C SER A 23 20.17 -11.27 12.51
N GLY A 24 20.12 -11.61 13.80
CA GLY A 24 18.91 -11.52 14.63
C GLY A 24 18.32 -10.11 14.72
N ALA A 25 19.16 -9.07 14.83
CA ALA A 25 18.70 -7.69 14.90
C ALA A 25 18.10 -7.20 13.57
N LEU A 26 18.70 -7.59 12.44
CA LEU A 26 18.21 -7.25 11.11
C LEU A 26 16.89 -7.99 10.82
N SER A 27 16.82 -9.29 11.09
CA SER A 27 15.58 -10.08 10.97
C SER A 27 14.46 -9.49 11.81
N ALA A 28 14.73 -9.12 13.08
CA ALA A 28 13.73 -8.50 13.94
C ALA A 28 13.21 -7.17 13.37
N ARG A 29 14.09 -6.35 12.78
CA ARG A 29 13.69 -5.10 12.11
C ARG A 29 12.82 -5.36 10.88
N VAL A 30 13.16 -6.32 10.03
CA VAL A 30 12.34 -6.67 8.85
C VAL A 30 10.97 -7.18 9.29
N LEU A 31 10.89 -8.02 10.31
CA LEU A 31 9.62 -8.48 10.86
C LEU A 31 8.75 -7.34 11.41
N ALA A 32 9.36 -6.35 12.05
CA ALA A 32 8.66 -5.15 12.51
C ALA A 32 8.13 -4.30 11.35
N ASP A 33 8.91 -4.15 10.28
CA ASP A 33 8.49 -3.46 9.06
C ASP A 33 7.32 -4.17 8.36
N VAL A 34 7.40 -5.49 8.21
CA VAL A 34 6.29 -6.32 7.68
C VAL A 34 5.04 -6.16 8.54
N ALA A 35 5.17 -6.18 9.88
CA ALA A 35 4.04 -5.98 10.79
C ALA A 35 3.38 -4.60 10.62
N ALA A 36 4.19 -3.55 10.43
CA ALA A 36 3.70 -2.19 10.18
C ALA A 36 2.96 -2.11 8.83
N LYS A 37 3.53 -2.65 7.75
CA LYS A 37 2.90 -2.69 6.43
C LYS A 37 1.60 -3.50 6.43
N ARG A 38 1.54 -4.63 7.15
CA ARG A 38 0.28 -5.38 7.37
C ARG A 38 -0.75 -4.55 8.14
N GLY A 39 -0.33 -3.69 9.07
CA GLY A 39 -1.20 -2.73 9.74
C GLY A 39 -1.87 -1.75 8.77
N LEU A 40 -1.09 -1.22 7.82
CA LEU A 40 -1.62 -0.38 6.75
C LEU A 40 -2.63 -1.13 5.87
N LEU A 41 -2.33 -2.38 5.47
CA LEU A 41 -3.27 -3.16 4.65
C LEU A 41 -4.60 -3.40 5.38
N ARG A 42 -4.57 -3.74 6.68
CA ARG A 42 -5.80 -3.86 7.49
C ARG A 42 -6.59 -2.55 7.56
N PHE A 43 -5.91 -1.41 7.63
CA PHE A 43 -6.57 -0.11 7.60
C PHE A 43 -7.28 0.11 6.27
N VAL A 44 -6.63 -0.17 5.14
CA VAL A 44 -7.24 -0.06 3.81
C VAL A 44 -8.42 -1.02 3.67
N GLU A 45 -8.32 -2.27 4.12
CA GLU A 45 -9.44 -3.23 4.13
C GLU A 45 -10.64 -2.71 4.94
N CYS A 46 -10.37 -2.04 6.08
CA CYS A 46 -11.40 -1.37 6.86
C CYS A 46 -12.10 -0.27 6.04
N GLN A 47 -11.33 0.55 5.33
CA GLN A 47 -11.90 1.59 4.46
C GLN A 47 -12.67 0.99 3.27
N GLN A 48 -12.22 -0.13 2.70
CA GLN A 48 -12.97 -0.85 1.66
C GLN A 48 -14.35 -1.30 2.16
N ARG A 49 -14.44 -1.80 3.40
CA ARG A 49 -15.74 -2.13 4.01
C ARG A 49 -16.60 -0.88 4.23
N ASN A 50 -16.01 0.20 4.74
CA ASN A 50 -16.72 1.47 4.95
C ASN A 50 -17.22 2.08 3.64
N ALA A 51 -16.46 1.95 2.55
CA ALA A 51 -16.87 2.35 1.21
C ALA A 51 -18.06 1.53 0.68
N GLY A 52 -18.29 0.32 1.19
CA GLY A 52 -19.49 -0.47 0.91
C GLY A 52 -20.69 -0.13 1.79
N ALA A 53 -20.56 0.78 2.76
CA ALA A 53 -21.65 1.13 3.67
C ALA A 53 -22.72 1.98 2.96
N GLY A 54 -23.98 1.78 3.34
CA GLY A 54 -25.10 2.60 2.83
C GLY A 54 -25.17 4.01 3.46
N ASP A 55 -24.45 4.24 4.56
CA ASP A 55 -24.36 5.55 5.20
C ASP A 55 -23.37 6.45 4.45
N PHE A 56 -23.88 7.54 3.87
CA PHE A 56 -23.07 8.51 3.13
C PHE A 56 -21.97 9.14 3.98
N MET A 57 -22.20 9.36 5.28
CA MET A 57 -21.22 9.94 6.20
C MET A 57 -20.04 9.01 6.47
N VAL A 58 -20.18 7.72 6.14
CA VAL A 58 -19.12 6.71 6.24
C VAL A 58 -18.53 6.41 4.86
N HIS A 59 -19.40 6.25 3.85
CA HIS A 59 -19.03 5.92 2.48
C HIS A 59 -18.13 6.97 1.83
N GLY A 60 -18.55 8.25 1.85
CA GLY A 60 -17.84 9.33 1.16
C GLY A 60 -16.40 9.49 1.66
N PRO A 61 -16.17 9.66 2.97
CA PRO A 61 -14.81 9.75 3.52
C PRO A 61 -13.96 8.51 3.25
N ALA A 62 -14.55 7.31 3.28
CA ALA A 62 -13.83 6.07 2.98
C ALA A 62 -13.34 6.02 1.53
N MET A 63 -14.18 6.42 0.57
CA MET A 63 -13.79 6.50 -0.85
C MET A 63 -12.64 7.48 -1.08
N VAL A 64 -12.69 8.66 -0.45
CA VAL A 64 -11.60 9.65 -0.52
C VAL A 64 -10.30 9.09 0.06
N MET A 65 -10.37 8.44 1.23
CA MET A 65 -9.21 7.82 1.85
C MET A 65 -8.60 6.70 0.99
N LEU A 66 -9.43 5.86 0.38
CA LEU A 66 -8.96 4.81 -0.52
C LEU A 66 -8.26 5.38 -1.76
N ALA A 67 -8.81 6.44 -2.35
CA ALA A 67 -8.18 7.13 -3.48
C ALA A 67 -6.80 7.70 -3.08
N ALA A 68 -6.71 8.33 -1.90
CA ALA A 68 -5.45 8.88 -1.39
C ALA A 68 -4.41 7.81 -1.03
N LEU A 69 -4.83 6.61 -0.61
CA LEU A 69 -3.93 5.53 -0.24
C LEU A 69 -3.41 4.73 -1.44
N LYS A 70 -4.11 4.73 -2.57
CA LYS A 70 -3.71 4.01 -3.78
C LYS A 70 -2.25 4.30 -4.20
N PRO A 71 -1.80 5.56 -4.35
CA PRO A 71 -0.41 5.85 -4.71
C PRO A 71 0.61 5.37 -3.66
N VAL A 72 0.25 5.42 -2.38
CA VAL A 72 1.10 4.94 -1.27
C VAL A 72 1.32 3.42 -1.38
N LEU A 73 0.25 2.67 -1.67
CA LEU A 73 0.35 1.23 -1.84
C LEU A 73 1.17 0.83 -3.06
N ARG A 74 1.08 1.59 -4.16
CA ARG A 74 1.94 1.39 -5.35
C ARG A 74 3.41 1.67 -5.05
N HIS A 75 3.71 2.70 -4.27
CA HIS A 75 5.07 2.95 -3.81
C HIS A 75 5.61 1.79 -2.97
N LEU A 76 4.80 1.18 -2.10
CA LEU A 76 5.22 -0.04 -1.39
C LEU A 76 5.48 -1.20 -2.35
N ALA A 77 4.72 -1.32 -3.44
CA ALA A 77 4.89 -2.38 -4.43
C ALA A 77 6.20 -2.26 -5.23
N THR A 78 6.80 -1.07 -5.33
CA THR A 78 8.08 -0.87 -6.05
C THR A 78 9.22 -1.74 -5.53
N ALA A 79 9.18 -2.15 -4.25
CA ALA A 79 10.15 -3.07 -3.67
C ALA A 79 10.16 -4.45 -4.36
N TYR A 80 9.11 -4.77 -5.13
CA TYR A 80 8.91 -6.06 -5.78
C TYR A 80 8.86 -5.97 -7.31
N VAL A 81 9.31 -4.87 -7.94
CA VAL A 81 9.26 -4.70 -9.40
C VAL A 81 10.00 -5.80 -10.16
N ASP A 82 11.11 -6.31 -9.60
CA ASP A 82 11.90 -7.40 -10.18
C ASP A 82 11.32 -8.80 -9.86
N HIS A 83 10.19 -8.88 -9.16
CA HIS A 83 9.57 -10.16 -8.81
C HIS A 83 8.91 -10.78 -10.06
N PRO A 84 9.10 -12.09 -10.35
CA PRO A 84 8.58 -12.72 -11.57
C PRO A 84 7.06 -12.68 -11.71
N ASN A 85 6.36 -12.57 -10.58
CA ASN A 85 4.90 -12.42 -10.52
C ASN A 85 4.47 -10.99 -10.19
N PHE A 86 5.30 -9.99 -10.48
CA PHE A 86 4.92 -8.59 -10.33
C PHE A 86 3.75 -8.28 -11.26
N ASP A 87 2.71 -7.65 -10.73
CA ASP A 87 1.53 -7.26 -11.50
C ASP A 87 1.69 -5.78 -11.92
N PRO A 88 1.79 -5.47 -13.22
CA PRO A 88 2.00 -4.11 -13.71
C PRO A 88 0.94 -3.11 -13.27
N GLU A 89 -0.24 -3.54 -12.81
CA GLU A 89 -1.25 -2.62 -12.23
C GLU A 89 -0.73 -1.87 -10.98
N TRP A 90 0.33 -2.39 -10.36
CA TRP A 90 0.98 -1.87 -9.16
C TRP A 90 2.14 -0.92 -9.44
N GLU A 91 2.55 -0.74 -10.71
CA GLU A 91 3.55 0.28 -11.03
C GLU A 91 3.03 1.65 -10.60
N PRO A 92 3.89 2.49 -9.98
CA PRO A 92 3.55 3.89 -9.74
C PRO A 92 3.16 4.54 -11.06
N ASN A 93 2.00 5.17 -11.08
CA ASN A 93 1.60 6.01 -12.18
C ASN A 93 1.89 7.47 -11.78
N GLU A 94 2.81 8.12 -12.49
CA GLU A 94 3.19 9.52 -12.25
C GLU A 94 2.00 10.48 -12.43
N ASP A 95 1.04 10.11 -13.28
CA ASP A 95 -0.17 10.89 -13.54
C ASP A 95 -1.16 10.88 -12.35
N GLU A 96 -0.97 10.00 -11.34
CA GLU A 96 -1.83 9.98 -10.14
C GLU A 96 -1.56 11.11 -9.15
N TYR A 97 -0.46 11.84 -9.34
CA TYR A 97 -0.10 13.00 -8.51
C TYR A 97 -0.47 14.32 -9.15
N GLU A 98 -0.90 14.31 -10.42
CA GLU A 98 -1.31 15.53 -11.09
C GLU A 98 -2.62 16.03 -10.50
N PRO A 99 -2.69 17.31 -10.08
CA PRO A 99 -3.94 17.93 -9.70
C PRO A 99 -4.90 17.81 -10.88
N ASP A 100 -6.05 17.19 -10.67
CA ASP A 100 -7.10 17.12 -11.69
C ASP A 100 -7.36 18.55 -12.18
N GLU A 101 -7.10 18.77 -13.49
CA GLU A 101 -7.11 20.10 -14.09
C GLU A 101 -8.44 20.83 -13.88
N ARG A 102 -9.54 20.09 -13.68
CA ARG A 102 -10.86 20.65 -13.38
C ARG A 102 -10.92 21.39 -12.04
N TYR A 103 -10.01 21.07 -11.13
CA TYR A 103 -9.86 21.68 -9.81
C TYR A 103 -8.57 22.51 -9.70
N SER A 104 -7.76 22.57 -10.76
CA SER A 104 -6.62 23.47 -10.83
C SER A 104 -7.15 24.91 -10.85
N THR A 105 -6.72 25.72 -9.89
CA THR A 105 -7.12 27.13 -9.71
C THR A 105 -6.58 28.05 -10.80
N ARG A 106 -6.24 27.53 -11.98
CA ARG A 106 -5.98 28.31 -13.19
C ARG A 106 -7.30 28.78 -13.80
N SER A 107 -7.99 29.67 -13.10
CA SER A 107 -9.11 30.41 -13.66
C SER A 107 -9.23 31.78 -13.01
N ARG A 108 -9.09 32.79 -13.89
CA ARG A 108 -9.30 34.24 -13.75
C ARG A 108 -8.14 35.07 -13.18
N GLU A 109 -7.23 35.44 -14.07
CA GLU A 109 -6.88 36.86 -14.23
C GLU A 109 -7.93 37.56 -15.11
#